data_AF-A0A851Y2R8-F1
#
_entry.id   AF-A0A851Y2R8-F1
#
_cell.length_a   1.000
_cell.length_b   1.000
_cell.length_c   1.000
_cell.angle_alpha   90.00
_cell.angle_beta   90.00
_cell.angle_gamma   90.00
#
_symmetry.space_group_name_H-M   'P 1'
#
loop_
_entity.id
_entity.type
_entity.pdbx_description
1 polymer ?
#
loop_
_entity_poly.entity_id
_entity_poly.type
_entity_poly.pdbx_seq_one_letter_code
_entity_poly.pdbx_strand_id
1 'polypeptide(L)'
;VCEMKNCNKCIFFEAKKKQDLYMWLSNTPQGPSAKFLVQNVHTLAELKMTGNCLRGSRPLLSFDPIFDKEPHYALLKELFIQIFSTPQYHPKSQPFVDHVFTFTVTDERIWFRNYQIIEEDASLVEIGPRFVLNLIKIFQGSFGGPTLYENPHYQSPNMHRRLVRLSVAAKFREKQHVKEVQKIKKQESKVLIKEDPTEVVFETPAEEKPVEIQLVKPESKPIVKDKKKLRKIQRKKQKKLFRTEA
;
A
#
# COMPACT_ATOMS: atom_id res chain seq x y z
N VAL A 1 16.57 -5.15 29.64
CA VAL A 1 15.44 -4.19 29.78
C VAL A 1 14.22 -4.81 30.45
N CYS A 2 13.62 -5.86 29.87
CA CYS A 2 12.44 -6.52 30.45
C CYS A 2 12.70 -7.09 31.85
N GLU A 3 13.87 -7.71 32.07
CA GLU A 3 14.29 -8.21 33.39
C GLU A 3 14.45 -7.07 34.42
N MET A 4 15.14 -5.98 34.06
CA MET A 4 15.31 -4.80 34.92
C MET A 4 13.98 -4.13 35.31
N LYS A 5 12.93 -4.28 34.47
CA LYS A 5 11.60 -3.71 34.69
C LYS A 5 10.59 -4.76 35.16
N ASN A 6 11.03 -5.97 35.47
CA ASN A 6 10.20 -7.10 35.89
C ASN A 6 8.99 -7.34 34.96
N CYS A 7 9.23 -7.31 33.65
CA CYS A 7 8.21 -7.51 32.61
C CYS A 7 8.32 -8.92 32.03
N ASN A 8 7.20 -9.65 32.02
CA ASN A 8 7.11 -11.01 31.46
C ASN A 8 6.79 -11.03 29.96
N LYS A 9 6.42 -9.87 29.42
CA LYS A 9 5.91 -9.68 28.06
C LYS A 9 6.57 -8.45 27.46
N CYS A 10 6.88 -8.51 26.17
CA CYS A 10 7.52 -7.41 25.46
C CYS A 10 6.86 -7.19 24.11
N ILE A 11 6.51 -5.93 23.84
CA ILE A 11 6.14 -5.43 22.52
C ILE A 11 7.28 -4.53 22.06
N PHE A 12 7.93 -4.88 20.96
CA PHE A 12 9.03 -4.11 20.40
C PHE A 12 8.71 -3.66 18.97
N PHE A 13 8.76 -2.36 18.75
CA PHE A 13 8.52 -1.73 17.47
C PHE A 13 9.84 -1.42 16.74
N GLU A 14 10.06 -2.08 15.62
CA GLU A 14 11.22 -1.91 14.76
C GLU A 14 10.80 -1.11 13.51
N ALA A 15 11.03 0.20 13.51
CA ALA A 15 10.77 1.06 12.37
C ALA A 15 11.97 1.09 11.42
N LYS A 16 11.77 0.68 10.16
CA LYS A 16 12.80 0.73 9.11
C LYS A 16 12.50 1.80 8.08
N LYS A 17 13.54 2.53 7.67
CA LYS A 17 13.48 3.54 6.59
C LYS A 17 12.38 4.59 6.77
N LYS A 18 11.90 4.80 8.00
CA LYS A 18 10.76 5.67 8.34
C LYS A 18 9.48 5.37 7.54
N GLN A 19 9.32 4.14 7.04
CA GLN A 19 8.21 3.73 6.18
C GLN A 19 7.63 2.38 6.59
N ASP A 20 8.50 1.42 6.95
CA ASP A 20 8.08 0.06 7.24
C ASP A 20 8.11 -0.15 8.76
N LEU A 21 7.01 -0.64 9.35
CA LEU A 21 6.92 -0.93 10.77
C LEU A 21 6.86 -2.45 10.98
N TYR A 22 7.80 -2.96 11.75
CA TYR A 22 7.77 -4.33 12.24
C TYR A 22 7.44 -4.34 13.72
N MET A 23 6.61 -5.28 14.14
CA MET A 23 6.25 -5.46 15.53
C MET A 23 6.67 -6.85 15.97
N TRP A 24 7.39 -6.89 17.09
CA TRP A 24 7.76 -8.12 17.76
C TRP A 24 6.93 -8.25 19.01
N LEU A 25 6.37 -9.44 19.20
CA LEU A 25 5.63 -9.83 20.39
C LEU A 25 6.34 -11.02 21.01
N SER A 26 6.76 -10.90 22.26
CA SER A 26 7.59 -11.92 22.91
C SER A 26 7.20 -12.12 24.36
N ASN A 27 7.25 -13.38 24.80
CA ASN A 27 7.29 -13.77 26.20
C ASN A 27 8.75 -13.80 26.67
N THR A 28 9.10 -12.98 27.66
CA THR A 28 10.46 -12.93 28.22
C THR A 28 10.54 -13.76 29.52
N PRO A 29 11.62 -14.51 29.78
CA PRO A 29 12.85 -14.66 28.99
C PRO A 29 12.85 -15.84 27.99
N GLN A 30 11.98 -16.84 28.18
CA GLN A 30 12.07 -18.12 27.47
C GLN A 30 11.51 -18.12 26.04
N GLY A 31 10.66 -17.15 25.68
CA GLY A 31 9.86 -17.19 24.44
C GLY A 31 8.46 -17.77 24.65
N PRO A 32 7.66 -17.95 23.59
CA PRO A 32 7.99 -17.75 22.17
C PRO A 32 7.99 -16.28 21.76
N SER A 33 8.51 -15.99 20.57
CA SER A 33 8.41 -14.66 19.95
C SER A 33 7.89 -14.73 18.52
N ALA A 34 7.08 -13.75 18.14
CA ALA A 34 6.51 -13.64 16.80
C ALA A 34 6.84 -12.27 16.20
N LYS A 35 7.28 -12.28 14.95
CA LYS A 35 7.57 -11.09 14.17
C LYS A 35 6.47 -10.84 13.15
N PHE A 36 5.95 -9.63 13.16
CA PHE A 36 4.92 -9.16 12.25
C PHE A 36 5.39 -7.96 11.44
N LEU A 37 4.91 -7.85 10.21
CA LEU A 37 4.87 -6.60 9.47
C LEU A 37 3.52 -5.94 9.75
N VAL A 38 3.55 -4.70 10.24
CA VAL A 38 2.34 -3.92 10.51
C VAL A 38 1.99 -3.12 9.26
N GLN A 39 0.74 -3.21 8.83
CA GLN A 39 0.19 -2.53 7.65
C GLN A 39 -1.13 -1.84 8.01
N ASN A 40 -1.57 -0.89 7.17
CA ASN A 40 -2.86 -0.21 7.28
C ASN A 40 -3.14 0.33 8.70
N VAL A 41 -2.17 1.05 9.27
CA VAL A 41 -2.31 1.65 10.60
C VAL A 41 -3.20 2.88 10.50
N HIS A 42 -4.29 2.85 11.26
CA HIS A 42 -5.24 3.92 11.43
C HIS A 42 -5.28 4.31 12.91
N THR A 43 -5.02 5.58 13.19
CA THR A 43 -4.93 6.08 14.57
C THR A 43 -6.26 6.70 15.02
N LEU A 44 -6.37 6.98 16.31
CA LEU A 44 -7.56 7.61 16.91
C LEU A 44 -7.86 9.01 16.32
N ALA A 45 -6.86 9.67 15.72
CA ALA A 45 -7.04 10.98 15.10
C ALA A 45 -7.80 10.93 13.76
N GLU A 46 -8.19 9.76 13.27
CA GLU A 46 -8.96 9.63 12.04
C GLU A 46 -10.45 9.91 12.27
N LEU A 47 -11.06 10.70 11.37
CA LEU A 47 -12.42 11.21 11.50
C LEU A 47 -13.51 10.14 11.70
N LYS A 48 -13.27 8.90 11.26
CA LYS A 48 -14.25 7.80 11.32
C LYS A 48 -14.25 7.06 12.66
N MET A 49 -13.31 7.36 13.55
CA MET A 49 -13.13 6.66 14.82
C MET A 49 -13.75 7.50 15.94
N THR A 50 -15.06 7.36 16.14
CA THR A 50 -15.86 8.19 17.05
C THR A 50 -16.00 7.61 18.46
N GLY A 51 -15.55 6.37 18.67
CA GLY A 51 -15.66 5.69 19.96
C GLY A 51 -14.65 6.23 20.99
N ASN A 52 -14.96 6.02 22.26
CA ASN A 52 -14.07 6.30 23.39
C ASN A 52 -14.04 5.10 24.35
N CYS A 53 -13.02 4.99 25.19
CA CYS A 53 -13.03 4.04 26.29
C CYS A 53 -12.29 4.53 27.53
N LEU A 54 -12.71 4.07 28.70
CA LEU A 54 -12.05 4.33 29.97
C LEU A 54 -10.63 3.78 29.98
N ARG A 55 -9.68 4.65 30.32
CA ARG A 55 -8.27 4.30 30.47
C ARG A 55 -8.10 3.35 31.66
N GLY A 56 -7.81 2.07 31.37
CA GLY A 56 -7.64 1.03 32.37
C GLY A 56 -8.85 0.11 32.53
N SER A 57 -9.91 0.30 31.74
CA SER A 57 -10.91 -0.75 31.56
C SER A 57 -10.29 -2.01 30.99
N ARG A 58 -10.87 -3.17 31.33
CA ARG A 58 -10.36 -4.47 30.91
C ARG A 58 -10.96 -4.82 29.54
N PRO A 59 -10.15 -4.99 28.48
CA PRO A 59 -10.67 -5.33 27.17
C PRO A 59 -11.21 -6.76 27.15
N LEU A 60 -12.33 -6.97 26.46
CA LEU A 60 -12.69 -8.31 25.99
C LEU A 60 -11.87 -8.64 24.74
N LEU A 61 -11.39 -9.86 24.66
CA LEU A 61 -10.67 -10.34 23.49
C LEU A 61 -11.60 -11.26 22.68
N SER A 62 -11.90 -10.86 21.46
CA SER A 62 -12.68 -11.64 20.51
C SER A 62 -11.76 -12.16 19.41
N PHE A 63 -11.74 -13.48 19.24
CA PHE A 63 -10.92 -14.17 18.25
C PHE A 63 -11.79 -14.87 17.23
N ASP A 64 -11.39 -14.80 15.97
CA ASP A 64 -11.95 -15.61 14.89
C ASP A 64 -11.73 -17.11 15.15
N PRO A 65 -12.74 -17.98 14.91
CA PRO A 65 -12.58 -19.43 14.99
C PRO A 65 -11.42 -20.02 14.16
N ILE A 66 -10.93 -19.31 13.15
CA ILE A 66 -9.73 -19.70 12.39
C ILE A 66 -8.51 -19.88 13.30
N PHE A 67 -8.42 -19.13 14.40
CA PHE A 67 -7.29 -19.24 15.33
C PHE A 67 -7.18 -20.60 16.00
N ASP A 68 -8.28 -21.35 16.12
CA ASP A 68 -8.29 -22.68 16.74
C ASP A 68 -8.03 -23.81 15.74
N LYS A 69 -8.04 -23.52 14.43
CA LYS A 69 -7.88 -24.53 13.37
C LYS A 69 -6.41 -24.84 13.05
N GLU A 70 -5.55 -23.83 13.04
CA GLU A 70 -4.15 -23.98 12.66
C GLU A 70 -3.22 -23.78 13.86
N PRO A 71 -2.18 -24.60 14.03
CA PRO A 71 -1.36 -24.60 15.25
C PRO A 71 -0.58 -23.31 15.45
N HIS A 72 -0.15 -22.67 14.34
CA HIS A 72 0.58 -21.42 14.42
C HIS A 72 -0.34 -20.27 14.86
N TYR A 73 -1.59 -20.24 14.41
CA TYR A 73 -2.57 -19.27 14.91
C TYR A 73 -2.98 -19.58 16.35
N ALA A 74 -3.13 -20.84 16.75
CA ALA A 74 -3.43 -21.19 18.14
C ALA A 74 -2.35 -20.69 19.10
N LEU A 75 -1.07 -20.82 18.72
CA LEU A 75 0.04 -20.25 19.49
C LEU A 75 -0.02 -18.72 19.53
N LEU A 76 -0.38 -18.07 18.43
CA LEU A 76 -0.55 -16.62 18.39
C LEU A 76 -1.74 -16.14 19.22
N LYS A 77 -2.84 -16.88 19.26
CA LYS A 77 -4.01 -16.60 20.10
C LYS A 77 -3.60 -16.56 21.57
N GLU A 78 -2.90 -17.58 22.04
CA GLU A 78 -2.37 -17.62 23.41
C GLU A 78 -1.40 -16.46 23.70
N LEU A 79 -0.50 -16.17 22.76
CA LEU A 79 0.42 -15.04 22.89
C LEU A 79 -0.33 -13.69 22.98
N PHE A 80 -1.36 -13.48 22.16
CA PHE A 80 -2.18 -12.28 22.17
C PHE A 80 -3.01 -12.17 23.44
N ILE A 81 -3.58 -13.27 23.93
CA ILE A 81 -4.29 -13.29 25.21
C ILE A 81 -3.37 -12.80 26.32
N GLN A 82 -2.15 -13.34 26.41
CA GLN A 82 -1.23 -12.97 27.47
C GLN A 82 -0.68 -11.53 27.37
N ILE A 83 -0.66 -10.93 26.18
CA ILE A 83 -0.13 -9.58 25.95
C ILE A 83 -1.22 -8.51 26.06
N PHE A 84 -2.39 -8.75 25.47
CA PHE A 84 -3.47 -7.76 25.38
C PHE A 84 -4.50 -7.90 26.51
N SER A 85 -4.53 -9.03 27.22
CA SER A 85 -5.37 -9.16 28.41
C SER A 85 -4.80 -8.39 29.59
N THR A 86 -5.69 -7.91 30.46
CA THR A 86 -5.32 -7.30 31.74
C THR A 86 -5.42 -8.36 32.84
N PRO A 87 -4.35 -8.60 33.62
CA PRO A 87 -4.39 -9.58 34.69
C PRO A 87 -5.44 -9.20 35.74
N GLN A 88 -6.00 -10.22 36.39
CA GLN A 88 -6.95 -10.02 37.47
C GLN A 88 -6.27 -9.25 38.62
N TYR A 89 -6.96 -8.24 39.18
CA TYR A 89 -6.47 -7.38 40.25
C TYR A 89 -5.24 -6.53 39.88
N HIS A 90 -5.10 -6.13 38.62
CA HIS A 90 -4.07 -5.16 38.25
C HIS A 90 -4.32 -3.83 39.02
N PRO A 91 -3.31 -3.21 39.64
CA PRO A 91 -3.51 -2.03 40.50
C PRO A 91 -4.09 -0.81 39.77
N LYS A 92 -4.03 -0.80 38.43
CA LYS A 92 -4.60 0.24 37.56
C LYS A 92 -5.84 -0.21 36.79
N SER A 93 -6.32 -1.45 36.98
CA SER A 93 -7.52 -1.92 36.28
C SER A 93 -8.77 -1.35 36.94
N GLN A 94 -9.70 -0.91 36.11
CA GLN A 94 -11.05 -0.55 36.53
C GLN A 94 -11.97 -1.78 36.42
N PRO A 95 -13.06 -1.84 37.21
CA PRO A 95 -13.96 -2.99 37.23
C PRO A 95 -14.81 -3.11 35.95
N PHE A 96 -15.03 -2.00 35.24
CA PHE A 96 -15.91 -1.94 34.07
C PHE A 96 -15.25 -2.45 32.79
N VAL A 97 -16.08 -3.04 31.93
CA VAL A 97 -15.72 -3.52 30.60
C VAL A 97 -16.37 -2.61 29.58
N ASP A 98 -15.55 -1.77 28.95
CA ASP A 98 -16.01 -0.69 28.07
C ASP A 98 -15.67 -0.96 26.59
N HIS A 99 -14.72 -1.85 26.32
CA HIS A 99 -14.22 -2.08 24.97
C HIS A 99 -13.81 -3.52 24.67
N VAL A 100 -13.76 -3.82 23.37
CA VAL A 100 -13.44 -5.13 22.81
C VAL A 100 -12.30 -4.99 21.80
N PHE A 101 -11.27 -5.81 21.96
CA PHE A 101 -10.29 -6.06 20.91
C PHE A 101 -10.72 -7.26 20.08
N THR A 102 -10.80 -7.04 18.78
CA THR A 102 -11.19 -8.07 17.82
C THR A 102 -9.99 -8.44 16.95
N PHE A 103 -9.72 -9.73 16.84
CA PHE A 103 -8.71 -10.31 15.98
C PHE A 103 -9.40 -11.18 14.93
N THR A 104 -9.42 -10.69 13.69
CA THR A 104 -10.05 -11.39 12.56
C THR A 104 -9.00 -11.81 11.55
N VAL A 105 -9.08 -13.04 11.03
CA VAL A 105 -8.11 -13.52 10.03
C VAL A 105 -8.76 -13.37 8.65
N THR A 106 -8.12 -12.59 7.78
CA THR A 106 -8.58 -12.40 6.40
C THR A 106 -7.37 -12.30 5.48
N ASP A 107 -7.37 -13.05 4.39
CA ASP A 107 -6.24 -13.15 3.47
C ASP A 107 -4.92 -13.50 4.19
N GLU A 108 -4.98 -14.44 5.15
CA GLU A 108 -3.84 -14.89 5.99
C GLU A 108 -3.21 -13.78 6.83
N ARG A 109 -3.88 -12.64 6.96
CA ARG A 109 -3.47 -11.50 7.78
C ARG A 109 -4.43 -11.33 8.94
N ILE A 110 -3.89 -10.90 10.05
CA ILE A 110 -4.66 -10.67 11.27
C ILE A 110 -5.03 -9.20 11.32
N TRP A 111 -6.32 -8.90 11.27
CA TRP A 111 -6.87 -7.57 11.42
C TRP A 111 -7.18 -7.33 12.90
N PHE A 112 -6.57 -6.28 13.44
CA PHE A 112 -6.87 -5.79 14.79
C PHE A 112 -7.82 -4.61 14.71
N ARG A 113 -8.89 -4.65 15.49
CA ARG A 113 -9.79 -3.51 15.69
C ARG A 113 -10.22 -3.38 17.15
N ASN A 114 -10.43 -2.14 17.57
CA ASN A 114 -10.88 -1.78 18.91
C ASN A 114 -12.26 -1.11 18.85
N TYR A 115 -13.22 -1.70 19.56
CA TYR A 115 -14.62 -1.26 19.60
C TYR A 115 -15.04 -0.89 21.02
N GLN A 116 -15.77 0.21 21.16
CA GLN A 116 -16.51 0.58 22.36
C GLN A 116 -17.81 -0.22 22.42
N ILE A 117 -18.20 -0.65 23.62
CA ILE A 117 -19.49 -1.26 23.91
C ILE A 117 -20.44 -0.16 24.39
N ILE A 118 -21.53 0.08 23.66
CA ILE A 118 -22.59 0.99 24.13
C ILE A 118 -23.60 0.16 24.93
N GLU A 119 -23.69 0.42 26.24
CA GLU A 119 -24.54 -0.35 27.17
C GLU A 119 -26.04 -0.29 26.81
N GLU A 120 -26.49 0.81 26.22
CA GLU A 120 -27.92 1.05 25.93
C GLU A 120 -28.46 0.11 24.83
N ASP A 121 -27.70 -0.09 23.75
CA ASP A 121 -28.14 -0.84 22.55
C ASP A 121 -27.29 -2.09 22.25
N ALA A 122 -26.30 -2.39 23.09
CA ALA A 122 -25.24 -3.38 22.82
C ALA A 122 -24.55 -3.19 21.46
N SER A 123 -24.58 -1.97 20.92
CA SER A 123 -23.94 -1.62 19.66
C SER A 123 -22.45 -1.37 19.84
N LEU A 124 -21.69 -1.58 18.75
CA LEU A 124 -20.23 -1.45 18.76
C LEU A 124 -19.80 -0.24 17.92
N VAL A 125 -19.02 0.66 18.52
CA VAL A 125 -18.48 1.86 17.83
C VAL A 125 -16.95 1.77 17.77
N GLU A 126 -16.37 2.06 16.60
CA GLU A 126 -14.92 1.94 16.41
C GLU A 126 -14.15 3.08 17.14
N ILE A 127 -13.20 2.72 18.00
CA ILE A 127 -12.34 3.67 18.76
C ILE A 127 -10.97 3.83 18.08
N GLY A 128 -10.39 2.70 17.68
CA GLY A 128 -9.00 2.61 17.22
C GLY A 128 -8.00 2.32 18.35
N PRO A 129 -6.74 2.02 18.01
CA PRO A 129 -6.17 1.97 16.66
C PRO A 129 -6.65 0.75 15.86
N ARG A 130 -6.63 0.86 14.53
CA ARG A 130 -6.85 -0.25 13.61
C ARG A 130 -5.56 -0.52 12.86
N PHE A 131 -5.18 -1.78 12.75
CA PHE A 131 -4.01 -2.18 11.97
C PHE A 131 -4.10 -3.62 11.53
N VAL A 132 -3.28 -3.97 10.55
CA VAL A 132 -3.18 -5.32 10.00
C VAL A 132 -1.80 -5.87 10.32
N LEU A 133 -1.76 -7.06 10.91
CA LEU A 133 -0.57 -7.81 11.19
C LEU A 133 -0.40 -8.90 10.14
N ASN A 134 0.70 -8.82 9.40
CA ASN A 134 1.15 -9.89 8.52
C ASN A 134 2.27 -10.68 9.21
N LEU A 135 2.02 -11.95 9.49
CA LEU A 135 2.98 -12.82 10.17
C LEU A 135 4.19 -13.07 9.27
N ILE A 136 5.39 -12.88 9.82
CA ILE A 136 6.66 -13.14 9.12
C ILE A 136 7.21 -14.49 9.56
N LYS A 137 7.55 -14.59 10.85
CA LYS A 137 8.18 -15.77 11.47
C LYS A 137 7.79 -15.86 12.95
N ILE A 138 7.77 -17.09 13.45
CA ILE A 138 7.64 -17.42 14.87
C ILE A 138 8.93 -18.12 15.30
N PHE A 139 9.48 -17.71 16.43
CA PHE A 139 10.68 -18.27 17.03
C PHE A 139 10.34 -18.94 18.37
N GLN A 140 11.07 -20.01 18.69
CA GLN A 140 10.91 -20.71 19.96
C GLN A 140 11.34 -19.85 21.14
N GLY A 141 12.43 -19.09 20.99
CA GLY A 141 12.98 -18.24 22.04
C GLY A 141 12.45 -16.81 22.00
N SER A 142 12.82 -16.03 23.01
CA SER A 142 12.54 -14.59 23.03
C SER A 142 13.53 -13.84 22.12
N PHE A 143 13.04 -13.23 21.04
CA PHE A 143 13.84 -12.49 20.04
C PHE A 143 14.94 -13.32 19.35
N GLY A 144 14.85 -14.65 19.40
CA GLY A 144 15.86 -15.55 18.86
C GLY A 144 15.47 -17.01 19.04
N GLY A 145 16.43 -17.90 18.79
CA GLY A 145 16.19 -19.35 18.79
C GLY A 145 15.73 -19.87 17.43
N PRO A 146 15.45 -21.19 17.34
CA PRO A 146 15.02 -21.81 16.09
C PRO A 146 13.65 -21.29 15.63
N THR A 147 13.49 -21.17 14.32
CA THR A 147 12.23 -20.76 13.68
C THR A 147 11.25 -21.93 13.74
N LEU A 148 10.13 -21.74 14.43
CA LEU A 148 9.05 -22.73 14.51
C LEU A 148 8.12 -22.65 13.30
N TYR A 149 7.91 -21.45 12.78
CA TYR A 149 7.05 -21.20 11.63
C TYR A 149 7.57 -20.04 10.80
N GLU A 150 7.52 -20.17 9.48
CA GLU A 150 7.83 -19.12 8.52
C GLU A 150 6.70 -19.02 7.52
N ASN A 151 6.17 -17.82 7.31
CA ASN A 151 5.06 -17.60 6.40
C ASN A 151 5.55 -17.59 4.94
N PRO A 152 5.14 -18.54 4.08
CA PRO A 152 5.55 -18.57 2.68
C PRO A 152 4.93 -17.44 1.85
N HIS A 153 3.78 -16.89 2.27
CA HIS A 153 3.06 -15.83 1.57
C HIS A 153 3.56 -14.43 1.92
N TYR A 154 4.44 -14.32 2.93
CA TYR A 154 5.01 -13.04 3.33
C TYR A 154 5.99 -12.50 2.27
N GLN A 155 5.70 -11.30 1.76
CA GLN A 155 6.63 -10.54 0.93
C GLN A 155 7.10 -9.29 1.66
N SER A 156 8.42 -9.11 1.75
CA SER A 156 8.98 -7.91 2.36
C SER A 156 8.62 -6.65 1.54
N PRO A 157 8.35 -5.49 2.18
CA PRO A 157 8.10 -4.23 1.48
C PRO A 157 9.26 -3.83 0.55
N ASN A 158 10.49 -4.19 0.88
CA ASN A 158 11.66 -3.98 0.03
C ASN A 158 11.60 -4.79 -1.26
N MET A 159 11.21 -6.07 -1.17
CA MET A 159 11.04 -6.94 -2.33
C MET A 159 9.87 -6.45 -3.19
N HIS A 160 8.73 -6.10 -2.58
CA HIS A 160 7.59 -5.53 -3.31
C HIS A 160 7.98 -4.26 -4.08
N ARG A 161 8.65 -3.30 -3.43
CA ARG A 161 9.16 -2.08 -4.09
C ARG A 161 10.13 -2.40 -5.23
N ARG A 162 10.99 -3.42 -5.08
CA ARG A 162 11.89 -3.89 -6.14
C ARG A 162 11.11 -4.47 -7.32
N LEU A 163 10.13 -5.33 -7.08
CA LEU A 163 9.28 -5.93 -8.13
C LEU A 163 8.50 -4.87 -8.91
N VAL A 164 7.93 -3.88 -8.22
CA VAL A 164 7.25 -2.74 -8.87
C VAL A 164 8.23 -1.99 -9.78
N ARG A 165 9.44 -1.68 -9.30
CA ARG A 165 10.47 -1.00 -10.12
C ARG A 165 10.89 -1.84 -11.34
N LEU A 166 11.08 -3.14 -11.17
CA LEU A 166 11.41 -4.05 -12.27
C LEU A 166 10.28 -4.12 -13.31
N SER A 167 9.02 -4.18 -12.88
CA SER A 167 7.87 -4.18 -13.79
C SER A 167 7.76 -2.88 -14.59
N VAL A 168 8.06 -1.74 -13.97
CA VAL A 168 8.08 -0.43 -14.64
C VAL A 168 9.24 -0.35 -15.63
N ALA A 169 10.42 -0.84 -15.26
CA ALA A 169 11.59 -0.90 -16.14
C ALA A 169 11.35 -1.84 -17.33
N ALA A 170 10.70 -2.99 -17.13
CA ALA A 170 10.32 -3.92 -18.19
C ALA A 170 9.36 -3.28 -19.20
N LYS A 171 8.29 -2.62 -18.73
CA LYS A 171 7.38 -1.85 -19.58
C LYS A 171 8.08 -0.74 -20.37
N PHE A 172 9.08 -0.11 -19.78
CA PHE A 172 9.88 0.90 -20.47
C PHE A 172 10.77 0.28 -21.55
N ARG A 173 11.43 -0.85 -21.25
CA ARG A 173 12.25 -1.60 -22.21
C ARG A 173 11.42 -2.10 -23.39
N GLU A 174 10.23 -2.63 -23.14
CA GLU A 174 9.30 -3.07 -24.17
C GLU A 174 8.90 -1.91 -25.10
N LYS A 175 8.63 -0.72 -24.55
CA LYS A 175 8.36 0.48 -25.38
C LYS A 175 9.55 0.90 -26.24
N GLN A 176 10.78 0.74 -25.75
CA GLN A 176 11.98 1.04 -26.55
C GLN A 176 12.14 0.01 -27.67
N HIS A 177 11.97 -1.28 -27.35
CA HIS A 177 12.02 -2.35 -28.33
C HIS A 177 10.98 -2.17 -29.45
N VAL A 178 9.74 -1.81 -29.11
CA VAL A 178 8.70 -1.50 -30.12
C VAL A 178 9.11 -0.33 -31.01
N LYS A 179 9.74 0.72 -30.45
CA LYS A 179 10.23 1.87 -31.23
C LYS A 179 11.38 1.49 -32.17
N GLU A 180 12.29 0.63 -31.72
CA GLU A 180 13.39 0.12 -32.54
C GLU A 180 12.87 -0.75 -33.69
N VAL A 181 11.95 -1.68 -33.40
CA VAL A 181 11.29 -2.50 -34.43
C VAL A 181 10.56 -1.61 -35.46
N GLN A 182 9.88 -0.55 -35.02
CA GLN A 182 9.23 0.39 -35.94
C GLN A 182 10.24 1.16 -36.81
N LYS A 183 11.40 1.55 -36.25
CA LYS A 183 12.47 2.19 -37.02
C LYS A 183 13.05 1.23 -38.06
N ILE A 184 13.30 -0.02 -37.69
CA ILE A 184 13.80 -1.06 -38.59
C ILE A 184 12.79 -1.29 -39.72
N LYS A 185 11.51 -1.51 -39.42
CA LYS A 185 10.45 -1.63 -40.44
C LYS A 185 10.35 -0.41 -41.36
N LYS A 186 10.53 0.80 -40.83
CA LYS A 186 10.56 2.04 -41.62
C LYS A 186 11.80 2.12 -42.52
N GLN A 187 12.93 1.57 -42.09
CA GLN A 187 14.14 1.46 -42.90
C GLN A 187 13.99 0.37 -43.97
N GLU A 188 13.46 -0.80 -43.63
CA GLU A 188 13.17 -1.88 -44.58
C GLU A 188 12.16 -1.45 -45.64
N SER A 189 11.07 -0.76 -45.27
CA SER A 189 10.09 -0.23 -46.24
C SER A 189 10.65 0.90 -47.11
N LYS A 190 11.77 1.53 -46.73
CA LYS A 190 12.51 2.44 -47.62
C LYS A 190 13.38 1.70 -48.63
N VAL A 191 13.63 0.40 -48.44
CA VAL A 191 14.38 -0.40 -49.40
C VAL A 191 13.47 -0.73 -50.58
N LEU A 192 13.65 0.05 -51.65
CA LEU A 192 13.34 -0.28 -53.05
C LEU A 192 11.88 -0.67 -53.34
N ILE A 193 11.00 0.33 -53.35
CA ILE A 193 9.98 0.33 -54.41
C ILE A 193 10.78 0.47 -55.71
N LYS A 194 10.73 -0.52 -56.60
CA LYS A 194 11.25 -0.38 -57.97
C LYS A 194 10.58 0.85 -58.56
N GLU A 195 11.37 1.83 -59.02
CA GLU A 195 10.84 2.98 -59.75
C GLU A 195 9.92 2.47 -60.86
N ASP A 196 8.66 2.91 -60.82
CA ASP A 196 7.67 2.49 -61.81
C ASP A 196 8.02 3.17 -63.14
N PRO A 197 8.35 2.40 -64.21
CA PRO A 197 8.72 2.97 -65.49
C PRO A 197 7.62 3.81 -66.14
N THR A 198 6.37 3.75 -65.64
CA THR A 198 5.25 4.58 -66.12
C THR A 198 5.11 5.95 -65.45
N GLU A 199 5.90 6.28 -64.41
CA GLU A 199 5.85 7.64 -63.81
C GLU A 199 6.18 8.75 -64.83
N VAL A 200 7.03 8.45 -65.82
CA VAL A 200 7.43 9.39 -66.89
C VAL A 200 6.24 9.80 -67.78
N VAL A 201 5.16 9.02 -67.82
CA VAL A 201 3.99 9.27 -68.68
C VAL A 201 3.14 10.44 -68.19
N PHE A 202 3.23 10.80 -66.91
CA PHE A 202 2.44 11.87 -66.30
C PHE A 202 3.22 13.17 -66.07
N GLU A 203 4.47 13.25 -66.52
CA GLU A 203 5.22 14.51 -66.56
C GLU A 203 4.69 15.38 -67.70
N THR A 204 3.56 16.06 -67.48
CA THR A 204 3.19 17.21 -68.32
C THR A 204 4.20 18.33 -68.06
N PRO A 205 4.90 18.86 -69.07
CA PRO A 205 5.78 20.01 -68.88
C PRO A 205 4.95 21.19 -68.39
N ALA A 206 5.04 21.47 -67.09
CA ALA A 206 4.45 22.68 -66.53
C ALA A 206 5.29 23.87 -67.03
N GLU A 207 4.64 24.89 -67.58
CA GLU A 207 5.29 26.16 -67.90
C GLU A 207 6.08 26.65 -66.69
N GLU A 208 7.35 27.01 -66.90
CA GLU A 208 8.19 27.63 -65.89
C GLU A 208 7.56 28.96 -65.46
N LYS A 209 6.77 28.90 -64.39
CA LYS A 209 6.31 30.12 -63.72
C LYS A 209 7.55 30.80 -63.13
N PRO A 210 7.80 32.08 -63.46
CA PRO A 210 8.93 32.81 -62.91
C PRO A 210 8.85 32.75 -61.38
N VAL A 211 9.91 32.24 -60.76
CA VAL A 211 10.01 32.17 -59.32
C VAL A 211 10.40 33.57 -58.81
N GLU A 212 9.43 34.47 -58.71
CA GLU A 212 9.56 35.60 -57.79
C GLU A 212 9.56 35.04 -56.37
N ILE A 213 10.75 34.66 -55.90
CA ILE A 213 10.98 34.27 -54.53
C ILE A 213 10.80 35.53 -53.68
N GLN A 214 9.65 35.67 -53.03
CA GLN A 214 9.50 36.63 -51.94
C GLN A 214 10.47 36.23 -50.81
N LEU A 215 11.60 36.93 -50.71
CA LEU A 215 12.61 36.76 -49.65
C LEU A 215 12.06 37.09 -48.25
N VAL A 216 10.87 37.67 -48.17
CA VAL A 216 10.21 38.03 -46.92
C VAL A 216 9.35 36.86 -46.46
N LYS A 217 9.72 36.30 -45.30
CA LYS A 217 8.92 35.28 -44.61
C LYS A 217 7.48 35.80 -44.46
N PRO A 218 6.45 35.11 -44.97
CA PRO A 218 5.07 35.53 -44.78
C PRO A 218 4.78 35.60 -43.28
N GLU A 219 4.06 36.65 -42.85
CA GLU A 219 3.71 36.81 -41.45
C GLU A 219 3.02 35.54 -40.94
N SER A 220 3.50 35.04 -39.80
CA SER A 220 2.90 33.87 -39.18
C SER A 220 1.44 34.19 -38.89
N LYS A 221 0.51 33.40 -39.47
CA LYS A 221 -0.91 33.49 -39.13
C LYS A 221 -1.05 33.56 -37.61
N PRO A 222 -1.82 34.51 -37.06
CA PRO A 222 -1.99 34.60 -35.62
C PRO A 222 -2.44 33.24 -35.12
N ILE A 223 -1.67 32.67 -34.19
CA ILE A 223 -2.04 31.41 -33.53
C ILE A 223 -3.38 31.70 -32.85
N VAL A 224 -4.47 31.28 -33.47
CA VAL A 224 -5.77 31.26 -32.82
C VAL A 224 -5.60 30.29 -31.66
N LYS A 225 -5.37 30.84 -30.46
CA LYS A 225 -5.34 30.07 -29.22
C LYS A 225 -6.66 29.32 -29.19
N ASP A 226 -6.60 28.03 -29.48
CA ASP A 226 -7.77 27.18 -29.56
C ASP A 226 -8.51 27.27 -28.21
N LYS A 227 -9.59 28.08 -28.17
CA LYS A 227 -10.32 28.41 -26.94
C LYS A 227 -10.82 27.13 -26.24
N LYS A 228 -10.89 26.01 -26.97
CA LYS A 228 -11.19 24.67 -26.45
C LYS A 228 -10.13 24.15 -25.47
N LYS A 229 -8.83 24.43 -25.67
CA LYS A 229 -7.76 24.01 -24.73
C LYS A 229 -7.82 24.80 -23.41
N LEU A 230 -8.01 26.11 -23.47
CA LEU A 230 -8.20 26.97 -22.29
C LEU A 230 -9.45 26.57 -21.48
N ARG A 231 -10.58 26.32 -22.16
CA ARG A 231 -11.82 25.80 -21.53
C ARG A 231 -11.63 24.43 -20.88
N LYS A 232 -10.85 23.52 -21.49
CA LYS A 232 -10.51 22.21 -20.90
C LYS A 232 -9.67 22.37 -19.62
N ILE A 233 -8.72 23.30 -19.60
CA ILE A 233 -7.87 23.57 -18.42
C ILE A 233 -8.69 24.19 -17.28
N GLN A 234 -9.56 25.16 -17.58
CA GLN A 234 -10.46 25.77 -16.59
C GLN A 234 -11.44 24.74 -15.99
N ARG A 235 -12.08 23.90 -16.82
CA ARG A 235 -12.93 22.80 -16.33
C ARG A 235 -12.19 21.80 -15.43
N LYS A 236 -10.93 21.48 -15.75
CA LYS A 236 -10.09 20.62 -14.89
C LYS A 236 -9.72 21.30 -13.56
N LYS A 237 -9.47 22.62 -13.56
CA LYS A 237 -9.23 23.38 -12.32
C LYS A 237 -10.48 23.46 -11.44
N GLN A 238 -11.65 23.77 -12.00
CA GLN A 238 -12.92 23.74 -11.25
C GLN A 238 -13.24 22.36 -10.69
N LYS A 239 -13.08 21.28 -11.48
CA LYS A 239 -13.24 19.90 -10.98
C LYS A 239 -12.25 19.53 -9.88
N LYS A 240 -11.06 20.14 -9.83
CA LYS A 240 -10.12 19.96 -8.73
C LYS A 240 -10.55 20.74 -7.49
N LEU A 241 -11.04 21.97 -7.65
CA LEU A 241 -11.55 22.80 -6.55
C LEU A 241 -12.75 22.15 -5.84
N PHE A 242 -13.73 21.68 -6.62
CA PHE A 242 -14.89 20.94 -6.11
C PHE A 242 -14.55 19.60 -5.45
N ARG A 243 -13.35 19.05 -5.69
CA ARG A 243 -12.85 17.83 -5.04
C ARG A 243 -12.04 18.12 -3.77
N THR A 244 -11.68 19.38 -3.53
CA THR A 244 -10.97 19.82 -2.33
C THR A 244 -11.90 20.50 -1.32
N GLU A 245 -13.10 20.89 -1.74
CA GLU A 245 -14.15 21.50 -0.90
C GLU A 245 -15.26 20.51 -0.47
N ALA A 246 -15.15 19.24 -0.85
CA ALA A 246 -15.99 18.13 -0.41
C ALA A 246 -15.11 17.04 0.23
#